data_AF-A0A9W4X1D2-F1
#
_entry.id   AF-A0A9W4X1D2-F1
#
_cell.length_a   1.000
_cell.length_b   1.000
_cell.length_c   1.000
_cell.angle_alpha   90.00
_cell.angle_beta   90.00
_cell.angle_gamma   90.00
#
_symmetry.space_group_name_H-M   'P 1'
#
loop_
_entity.id
_entity.type
_entity.pdbx_description
1 polymer ?
#
loop_
_entity_poly.entity_id
_entity_poly.type
_entity_poly.pdbx_seq_one_letter_code
_entity_poly.pdbx_strand_id
1 'polypeptide(L)' 'QSNSSFYKLELARGVTLTRRENIKLVAEFVKKKGFKIKYGNTNSLYLTCLDSYYEKCNLTYDAEKDIISKLKY' A
#
# COMPACT_ATOMS: atom_id res chain seq x y z
N GLN A 1 -13.47 -26.43 -3.80
CA GLN A 1 -14.71 -26.30 -2.98
C GLN A 1 -14.30 -25.71 -1.64
N SER A 2 -15.06 -24.77 -1.08
CA SER A 2 -14.75 -24.13 0.21
C SER A 2 -15.27 -24.99 1.36
N ASN A 3 -14.51 -25.10 2.45
CA ASN A 3 -14.89 -25.88 3.64
C ASN A 3 -15.76 -25.09 4.63
N SER A 4 -16.16 -23.86 4.29
CA SER A 4 -17.02 -23.05 5.15
C SER A 4 -18.49 -23.47 5.03
N SER A 5 -19.14 -23.72 6.18
CA SER A 5 -20.57 -24.04 6.27
C SER A 5 -21.49 -22.91 5.76
N PHE A 6 -20.97 -21.68 5.67
CA PHE A 6 -21.69 -20.51 5.16
C PHE A 6 -21.27 -20.09 3.76
N TYR A 7 -20.53 -20.94 3.04
CA TYR A 7 -20.02 -20.59 1.72
C TYR A 7 -21.16 -20.35 0.71
N LYS A 8 -21.21 -19.12 0.20
CA LYS A 8 -22.09 -18.72 -0.91
C LYS A 8 -21.24 -18.11 -2.03
N LEU A 9 -21.17 -18.80 -3.16
CA LEU A 9 -20.32 -18.41 -4.30
C LEU A 9 -20.70 -17.02 -4.86
N GLU A 10 -21.98 -16.71 -4.96
CA GLU A 10 -22.48 -15.42 -5.46
C GLU A 10 -22.02 -14.25 -4.58
N LEU A 11 -22.14 -14.39 -3.25
CA LEU A 11 -21.66 -13.39 -2.30
C LEU A 11 -20.14 -13.21 -2.39
N ALA A 12 -19.39 -14.31 -2.42
CA ALA A 12 -17.93 -14.26 -2.54
C ALA A 12 -17.48 -13.55 -3.84
N ARG A 13 -18.17 -13.83 -4.95
CA ARG A 13 -17.92 -13.18 -6.24
C ARG A 13 -18.25 -11.69 -6.19
N GLY A 14 -19.42 -11.32 -5.65
CA GLY A 14 -19.85 -9.92 -5.55
C GLY A 14 -18.87 -9.05 -4.74
N VAL A 15 -18.43 -9.55 -3.58
CA VAL A 15 -17.43 -8.86 -2.75
C VAL A 15 -16.11 -8.71 -3.50
N THR A 16 -15.68 -9.76 -4.21
CA THR A 16 -14.42 -9.72 -4.99
C THR A 16 -14.48 -8.74 -6.15
N LEU A 17 -15.61 -8.65 -6.85
CA LEU A 17 -15.81 -7.74 -7.98
C LEU A 17 -15.73 -6.29 -7.52
N THR A 18 -16.51 -5.95 -6.49
CA THR A 18 -16.53 -4.61 -5.88
C THR A 18 -15.15 -4.23 -5.37
N ARG A 19 -14.44 -5.16 -4.73
CA ARG A 19 -13.07 -4.95 -4.27
C ARG A 19 -12.11 -4.61 -5.42
N ARG A 20 -12.24 -5.30 -6.56
CA ARG A 20 -11.41 -5.06 -7.74
C ARG A 20 -11.64 -3.66 -8.32
N GLU A 21 -12.88 -3.20 -8.34
CA GLU A 21 -13.23 -1.84 -8.78
C GLU A 21 -12.60 -0.79 -7.87
N ASN A 22 -12.71 -0.96 -6.55
CA ASN A 22 -12.07 -0.05 -5.60
C ASN A 22 -10.55 0.01 -5.77
N ILE A 23 -9.88 -1.12 -5.96
CA ILE A 23 -8.43 -1.15 -6.22
C ILE A 23 -8.07 -0.43 -7.53
N LYS A 24 -8.89 -0.56 -8.58
CA LYS A 24 -8.69 0.20 -9.83
C LYS A 24 -8.82 1.71 -9.62
N LEU A 25 -9.82 2.15 -8.85
CA LEU A 25 -10.01 3.56 -8.52
C LEU A 25 -8.83 4.13 -7.72
N VAL A 26 -8.32 3.38 -6.75
CA VAL A 26 -7.12 3.77 -5.99
C VAL A 26 -5.89 3.83 -6.91
N ALA A 27 -5.73 2.86 -7.82
CA ALA A 27 -4.64 2.85 -8.79
C ALA A 27 -4.65 4.07 -9.72
N GLU A 28 -5.82 4.46 -10.23
CA GLU A 28 -6.03 5.69 -10.99
C GLU A 28 -5.68 6.93 -10.18
N PHE A 29 -6.15 7.00 -8.93
CA PHE A 29 -5.89 8.14 -8.04
C PHE A 29 -4.40 8.36 -7.77
N VAL A 30 -3.66 7.30 -7.45
CA VAL A 30 -2.22 7.42 -7.14
C VAL A 30 -1.40 7.75 -8.39
N LYS A 31 -1.78 7.22 -9.56
CA LYS A 31 -1.17 7.61 -10.85
C LYS A 31 -1.35 9.09 -11.14
N LYS A 32 -2.55 9.65 -10.91
CA LYS A 32 -2.82 11.09 -11.06
C LYS A 32 -1.99 11.96 -10.11
N LYS A 33 -1.60 11.43 -8.96
CA LYS A 33 -0.66 12.08 -8.02
C LYS A 33 0.82 11.93 -8.39
N GLY A 34 1.14 11.26 -9.50
CA GLY A 34 2.52 11.07 -9.98
C GLY A 34 3.23 9.84 -9.39
N PHE A 35 2.51 8.99 -8.63
CA PHE A 35 3.06 7.71 -8.17
C PHE A 35 3.02 6.68 -9.31
N LYS A 36 4.06 5.86 -9.37
CA LYS A 36 4.11 4.69 -10.25
C LYS A 36 3.69 3.45 -9.46
N ILE A 37 3.07 2.49 -10.13
CA ILE A 37 2.67 1.22 -9.50
C ILE A 37 3.71 0.18 -9.91
N LYS A 38 4.44 -0.38 -8.94
CA LYS A 38 5.42 -1.47 -9.18
C LYS A 38 4.72 -2.82 -9.25
N TYR A 39 3.76 -3.04 -8.35
CA TYR A 39 2.98 -4.28 -8.29
C TYR A 39 1.61 -4.02 -7.64
N GLY A 40 0.64 -4.89 -7.90
CA GLY A 40 -0.65 -4.86 -7.24
C GLY A 40 -1.19 -6.28 -7.02
N ASN A 41 -1.75 -6.51 -5.83
CA ASN A 41 -2.50 -7.72 -5.51
C ASN A 41 -3.99 -7.35 -5.31
N THR A 42 -4.82 -8.35 -5.02
CA THR A 42 -6.25 -8.23 -4.75
C THR A 42 -6.58 -7.19 -3.68
N ASN A 43 -5.68 -6.94 -2.73
CA ASN A 43 -5.92 -6.07 -1.58
C ASN A 43 -4.92 -4.94 -1.39
N SER A 44 -3.86 -4.86 -2.18
CA SER A 44 -2.76 -3.91 -1.95
C SER A 44 -2.10 -3.47 -3.25
N LEU A 45 -1.51 -2.29 -3.22
CA LEU A 45 -0.68 -1.75 -4.29
C LEU A 45 0.69 -1.42 -3.71
N TYR A 46 1.75 -1.84 -4.39
CA TYR A 46 3.10 -1.38 -4.14
C TYR A 46 3.38 -0.20 -5.07
N LEU A 47 3.61 0.96 -4.48
CA LEU A 47 3.84 2.21 -5.19
C LEU A 47 5.32 2.57 -5.15
N THR A 48 5.79 3.25 -6.19
CA THR A 48 7.09 3.93 -6.22
C THR A 48 6.85 5.41 -6.54
N CYS A 49 7.66 6.27 -5.93
CA CYS A 49 7.61 7.72 -6.14
C CYS A 49 9.02 8.27 -6.37
N LEU A 50 9.11 9.59 -6.60
CA LEU A 50 10.39 10.29 -6.64
C LEU A 50 11.06 10.29 -5.27
N ASP A 51 12.39 10.32 -5.27
CA ASP A 51 13.23 10.34 -4.06
C ASP A 51 12.90 11.51 -3.13
N SER A 52 12.39 12.62 -3.68
CA SER A 52 11.93 13.78 -2.92
C SER A 52 10.83 13.48 -1.89
N TYR A 53 10.02 12.43 -2.10
CA TYR A 53 9.03 11.99 -1.11
C TYR A 53 9.67 11.29 0.09
N TYR A 54 10.88 10.74 -0.08
CA TYR A 54 11.62 10.06 0.98
C TYR A 54 12.60 10.99 1.70
N GLU A 55 13.00 12.12 1.09
CA GLU A 55 13.95 13.07 1.68
C GLU A 55 13.55 13.48 3.11
N LYS A 56 12.29 13.86 3.33
CA LYS A 56 11.81 14.24 4.67
C LYS A 56 11.90 13.08 5.68
N CYS A 57 11.57 11.87 5.24
CA CYS A 57 11.65 10.67 6.08
C CYS A 57 13.11 10.33 6.40
N ASN A 58 14.00 10.40 5.41
CA ASN A 58 15.42 10.14 5.58
C ASN A 58 16.05 11.17 6.53
N LEU A 59 15.76 12.46 6.37
CA LEU A 59 16.22 13.52 7.27
C LEU A 59 15.78 13.28 8.72
N THR A 60 14.53 12.84 8.92
CA THR A 60 14.00 12.55 10.26
C THR A 60 14.71 11.32 10.85
N TYR A 61 14.86 10.26 10.06
CA TYR A 61 15.57 9.05 10.47
C TYR A 61 17.03 9.32 10.85
N ASP A 62 17.74 10.10 10.03
CA ASP A 62 19.15 10.44 10.29
C ASP A 62 19.29 11.33 11.53
N ALA A 63 18.36 12.26 11.75
CA ALA A 63 18.32 13.07 12.98
C ALA A 63 18.07 12.22 14.23
N GLU A 64 17.10 11.29 14.18
CA GLU A 64 16.82 10.37 15.29
C GLU A 64 17.97 9.40 15.54
N LYS A 65 18.59 8.89 14.48
CA LYS A 65 19.77 8.02 14.58
C LYS A 65 20.94 8.72 15.25
N ASP A 66 21.16 10.00 14.95
CA ASP A 66 22.19 10.82 15.59
C ASP A 66 21.87 11.12 17.07
N ILE A 67 20.59 11.26 17.43
CA ILE A 67 20.17 11.37 18.84
C ILE A 67 20.40 10.05 19.58
N ILE A 68 19.98 8.93 19.01
CA ILE A 68 20.12 7.60 19.62
C ILE A 68 21.60 7.21 19.78
N SER A 69 22.45 7.56 18.81
CA SER A 69 23.90 7.32 18.91
C SER A 69 24.56 8.17 20.01
N LYS A 70 24.11 9.42 20.20
CA LYS A 70 24.59 10.31 21.27
C LYS A 70 24.12 9.91 22.67
N LEU A 71 22.91 9.35 22.80
CA LEU A 71 22.37 8.84 24.06
C LEU A 71 23.02 7.53 24.54
N LYS A 72 23.86 6.90 23.71
CA LYS A 72 24.48 5.60 24.00
C LYS A 72 25.79 5.68 24.78
N TYR A 73 26.06 6.80 25.46
CA TYR A 73 27.23 7.02 26.29
C TYR A 73 26.86 7.26 27.76
#